data_AF-A0A409WDX7-F1
#
_entry.id   AF-A0A409WDX7-F1
#
_cell.length_a   1.000
_cell.length_b   1.000
_cell.length_c   1.000
_cell.angle_alpha   90.00
_cell.angle_beta   90.00
_cell.angle_gamma   90.00
#
_symmetry.space_group_name_H-M   'P 1'
#
loop_
_entity.id
_entity.type
_entity.pdbx_description
1 polymer ?
#
loop_
_entity_poly.entity_id
_entity_poly.type
_entity_poly.pdbx_seq_one_letter_code
_entity_poly.pdbx_strand_id
1 'polypeptide(L)'
;SFHSQVYTHCRARLIRLNADNITLRKLRVLKKEDVRGSTMILNPNLSGSTTLRLSWIWHSVSQRLLPRVSGQNAGPGTVPTPDDDEGDLGMEEETDPATILEFKRVHWLRARAQFQRWDEEKTLVSYEMQWTVSYFMKKSRSWKLAAAGPGRDSAQLPPGVVAYAHRQSEIWHQLAIIADQSYQRSNPNYKSM
;
A
#
# COMPACT_ATOMS: atom_id res chain seq x y z
N SER A 1 -0.57 -8.43 21.24
CA SER A 1 -1.60 -7.41 20.98
C SER A 1 -2.65 -7.49 22.08
N PHE A 2 -3.31 -6.39 22.45
CA PHE A 2 -4.38 -6.39 23.45
C PHE A 2 -5.53 -7.33 23.04
N HIS A 3 -5.96 -7.26 21.78
CA HIS A 3 -7.06 -8.09 21.26
C HIS A 3 -6.75 -9.60 21.29
N SER A 4 -5.49 -10.00 21.08
CA SER A 4 -5.11 -11.41 21.19
C SER A 4 -5.24 -11.93 22.63
N GLN A 5 -4.91 -11.10 23.62
CA GLN A 5 -5.05 -11.47 25.04
C GLN A 5 -6.52 -11.53 25.47
N VAL A 6 -7.34 -10.61 24.98
CA VAL A 6 -8.79 -10.64 25.22
C VAL A 6 -9.39 -11.91 24.61
N TYR A 7 -9.02 -12.26 23.37
CA TYR A 7 -9.49 -13.49 22.72
C TYR A 7 -9.09 -14.75 23.51
N THR A 8 -7.84 -14.88 23.94
CA THR A 8 -7.41 -16.05 24.73
C THR A 8 -8.12 -16.13 26.07
N HIS A 9 -8.34 -14.99 26.74
CA HIS A 9 -9.10 -14.94 27.98
C HIS A 9 -10.56 -15.38 27.77
N CYS A 10 -11.24 -14.84 26.77
CA CYS A 10 -12.63 -15.20 26.44
C CYS A 10 -12.74 -16.69 26.06
N ARG A 11 -11.80 -17.22 25.30
CA ARG A 11 -11.76 -18.65 24.95
C ARG A 11 -11.59 -19.54 26.18
N ALA A 12 -10.72 -19.16 27.12
CA ALA A 12 -10.56 -19.90 28.36
C ALA A 12 -11.85 -19.90 29.20
N ARG A 13 -12.63 -18.81 29.16
CA ARG A 13 -13.95 -18.75 29.79
C ARG A 13 -14.96 -19.64 29.08
N LEU A 14 -14.98 -19.68 27.74
CA LEU A 14 -15.86 -20.58 26.97
C LEU A 14 -15.63 -22.05 27.31
N ILE A 15 -14.38 -22.46 27.52
CA ILE A 15 -14.05 -23.83 27.94
C ILE A 15 -14.57 -24.10 29.36
N ARG A 16 -14.40 -23.14 30.29
CA ARG A 16 -14.91 -23.27 31.66
C ARG A 16 -16.44 -23.32 31.74
N LEU A 17 -17.12 -22.70 30.78
CA LEU A 17 -18.58 -22.73 30.65
C LEU A 17 -19.08 -23.95 29.86
N ASN A 18 -18.20 -24.89 29.51
CA ASN A 18 -18.51 -26.12 28.78
C ASN A 18 -19.26 -25.88 27.47
N ALA A 19 -18.80 -24.89 26.69
CA ALA A 19 -19.36 -24.59 25.38
C ALA A 19 -19.23 -25.81 24.42
N ASP A 20 -20.20 -25.91 23.50
CA ASP A 20 -20.28 -27.01 22.54
C ASP A 20 -18.98 -27.19 21.71
N ASN A 21 -18.63 -28.45 21.41
CA ASN A 21 -17.41 -28.81 20.70
C ASN A 21 -17.35 -28.17 19.31
N ILE A 22 -18.51 -28.00 18.67
CA ILE A 22 -18.65 -27.30 17.39
C ILE A 22 -18.18 -25.84 17.51
N THR A 23 -18.47 -25.19 18.63
CA THR A 23 -18.07 -23.79 18.89
C THR A 23 -16.57 -23.70 19.19
N LEU A 24 -16.02 -24.67 19.94
CA LEU A 24 -14.60 -24.74 20.28
C LEU A 24 -13.71 -25.09 19.07
N ARG A 25 -14.21 -25.86 18.10
CA ARG A 25 -13.53 -26.11 16.81
C ARG A 25 -13.44 -24.86 15.95
N LYS A 26 -14.47 -24.00 15.97
CA LYS A 26 -14.48 -22.72 15.23
C LYS A 26 -13.56 -21.69 15.86
N LEU A 27 -13.59 -21.58 17.19
CA LEU A 27 -12.76 -20.68 17.96
C LEU A 27 -11.46 -21.39 18.37
N ARG A 28 -10.56 -21.60 17.39
CA ARG A 28 -9.28 -22.31 17.61
C ARG A 28 -8.36 -21.54 18.55
N VAL A 29 -7.33 -22.24 19.04
CA VAL A 29 -6.25 -21.63 19.83
C VAL A 29 -5.49 -20.65 18.93
N LEU A 30 -5.37 -19.41 19.39
CA LEU A 30 -4.65 -18.37 18.67
C LEU A 30 -3.15 -18.50 18.96
N LYS A 31 -2.37 -18.89 17.96
CA LYS A 31 -0.91 -18.92 18.08
C LYS A 31 -0.30 -17.59 17.64
N LYS A 32 0.97 -17.35 18.00
CA LYS A 32 1.66 -16.09 17.67
C LYS A 32 1.90 -15.97 16.16
N GLU A 33 2.11 -17.09 15.48
CA GLU A 33 2.22 -17.18 14.03
C GLU A 33 0.93 -16.77 13.29
N ASP A 34 -0.26 -17.05 13.86
CA ASP A 34 -1.55 -16.73 13.21
C ASP A 34 -1.81 -15.22 13.16
N VAL A 35 -1.32 -14.48 14.15
CA VAL A 35 -1.50 -13.03 14.29
C VAL A 35 -0.40 -12.27 13.54
N ARG A 36 0.65 -12.98 13.10
CA ARG A 36 1.75 -12.36 12.38
C ARG A 36 1.21 -11.90 11.02
N GLY A 37 0.96 -10.60 10.91
CA GLY A 37 0.60 -9.98 9.63
C GLY A 37 1.67 -10.34 8.61
N SER A 38 1.24 -10.92 7.49
CA SER A 38 2.18 -11.24 6.41
C SER A 38 2.75 -9.93 5.87
N THR A 39 4.06 -9.72 6.01
CA THR A 39 4.76 -8.56 5.46
C THR A 39 4.68 -8.50 3.94
N MET A 40 4.36 -9.63 3.30
CA MET A 40 4.09 -9.70 1.87
C MET A 40 2.77 -9.00 1.48
N ILE A 41 1.86 -8.74 2.43
CA ILE A 41 0.68 -7.88 2.21
C ILE A 41 1.09 -6.41 2.03
N LEU A 42 2.20 -6.00 2.65
CA LEU A 42 2.75 -4.64 2.54
C LEU A 42 3.56 -4.46 1.25
N ASN A 43 4.18 -5.52 0.73
CA ASN A 43 4.97 -5.52 -0.50
C ASN A 43 4.39 -6.51 -1.53
N PRO A 44 3.44 -6.09 -2.37
CA PRO A 44 2.70 -6.99 -3.26
C PRO A 44 3.58 -7.68 -4.33
N ASN A 45 4.80 -7.18 -4.57
CA ASN A 45 5.69 -7.66 -5.62
C ASN A 45 6.74 -8.68 -5.15
N LEU A 46 6.67 -9.16 -3.90
CA LEU A 46 7.58 -10.22 -3.43
C LEU A 46 7.14 -11.59 -3.96
N SER A 47 8.09 -12.33 -4.54
CA SER A 47 7.92 -13.70 -5.03
C SER A 47 7.29 -14.60 -3.93
N GLY A 48 6.20 -15.30 -4.25
CA GLY A 48 5.48 -16.17 -3.30
C GLY A 48 4.21 -15.58 -2.71
N SER A 49 3.78 -14.37 -3.11
CA SER A 49 2.52 -13.78 -2.62
C SER A 49 1.28 -14.60 -3.01
N THR A 50 1.36 -15.39 -4.08
CA THR A 50 0.26 -16.25 -4.58
C THR A 50 0.15 -17.58 -3.84
N THR A 51 1.19 -17.98 -3.10
CA THR A 51 1.24 -19.23 -2.31
C THR A 51 1.04 -18.98 -0.81
N LEU A 52 0.70 -17.75 -0.42
CA LEU A 52 0.42 -17.40 0.98
C LEU A 52 -0.85 -18.10 1.46
N ARG A 53 -0.67 -19.10 2.32
CA ARG A 53 -1.76 -19.66 3.12
C ARG A 53 -2.12 -18.66 4.21
N LEU A 54 -3.35 -18.13 4.15
CA LEU A 54 -3.86 -17.23 5.17
C LEU A 54 -4.10 -17.98 6.47
N SER A 55 -3.86 -17.34 7.61
CA SER A 55 -4.20 -17.92 8.91
C SER A 55 -5.71 -18.08 9.05
N TRP A 56 -6.13 -19.08 9.83
CA TRP A 56 -7.54 -19.42 10.05
C TRP A 56 -8.38 -18.21 10.53
N ILE A 57 -7.77 -17.26 11.25
CA ILE A 57 -8.43 -16.02 11.72
C ILE A 57 -8.94 -15.11 10.59
N TRP A 58 -8.36 -15.20 9.39
CA TRP A 58 -8.73 -14.38 8.22
C TRP A 58 -9.76 -15.04 7.30
N HIS A 59 -10.15 -16.28 7.61
CA HIS A 59 -11.23 -16.94 6.90
C HIS A 59 -12.58 -16.41 7.38
N SER A 60 -13.58 -16.35 6.50
CA SER A 60 -14.89 -15.81 6.84
C SER A 60 -15.54 -16.60 8.01
N VAL A 61 -16.04 -15.88 9.02
CA VAL A 61 -16.74 -16.51 10.16
C VAL A 61 -18.10 -17.07 9.74
N SER A 62 -18.77 -16.39 8.80
CA SER A 62 -20.13 -16.71 8.34
C SER A 62 -20.24 -18.05 7.62
N GLN A 63 -19.20 -18.50 6.89
CA GLN A 63 -19.21 -19.82 6.24
C GLN A 63 -18.75 -20.96 7.16
N ARG A 64 -18.15 -20.66 8.32
CA ARG A 64 -17.91 -21.67 9.38
C ARG A 64 -19.17 -21.95 10.19
N LEU A 65 -20.14 -21.05 10.18
CA LEU A 65 -21.36 -21.15 10.99
C LEU A 65 -22.46 -21.96 10.33
N LEU A 66 -22.50 -22.03 9.00
CA LEU A 66 -23.44 -22.88 8.28
C LEU A 66 -22.72 -24.16 7.86
N PRO A 67 -23.29 -25.35 8.13
CA PRO A 67 -22.90 -26.53 7.38
C PRO A 67 -23.04 -26.16 5.91
N ARG A 68 -22.00 -26.40 5.11
CA ARG A 68 -22.21 -26.54 3.68
C ARG A 68 -23.34 -27.55 3.56
N VAL A 69 -24.52 -27.12 3.13
CA VAL A 69 -25.46 -28.02 2.48
C VAL A 69 -24.73 -28.42 1.22
N SER A 70 -23.84 -29.40 1.36
CA SER A 70 -23.46 -30.26 0.27
C SER A 70 -24.79 -30.80 -0.19
N GLY A 71 -25.16 -30.51 -1.44
CA GLY A 71 -26.41 -30.97 -2.02
C GLY A 71 -26.62 -32.42 -1.59
N GLN A 72 -27.75 -32.66 -0.94
CA GLN A 72 -28.20 -34.00 -0.61
C GLN A 72 -28.36 -34.75 -1.92
N ASN A 73 -27.36 -35.53 -2.30
CA ASN A 73 -27.63 -36.82 -2.91
C ASN A 73 -27.59 -37.84 -1.76
N ALA A 74 -28.54 -37.69 -0.83
CA ALA A 74 -28.88 -38.73 0.11
C ALA A 74 -29.71 -39.76 -0.67
N GLY A 75 -29.02 -40.76 -1.24
CA GLY A 75 -29.67 -42.04 -1.50
C GLY A 75 -30.06 -42.64 -0.14
N PRO A 76 -31.29 -43.18 0.02
CA PRO A 76 -31.74 -43.65 1.31
C PRO A 76 -31.09 -45.01 1.59
N GLY A 77 -30.45 -45.13 2.76
CA GLY A 77 -30.18 -46.42 3.38
C GLY A 77 -28.71 -46.79 3.50
N THR A 78 -28.02 -46.18 4.46
CA THR A 78 -26.91 -46.86 5.13
C THR A 78 -26.98 -46.54 6.62
N VAL A 79 -27.35 -47.55 7.40
CA VAL A 79 -27.39 -47.50 8.87
C VAL A 79 -25.94 -47.43 9.39
N PRO A 80 -25.58 -46.51 10.30
CA PRO A 80 -24.26 -46.50 10.91
C PRO A 80 -24.19 -47.54 12.04
N THR A 81 -23.29 -48.51 11.92
CA THR A 81 -22.86 -49.35 13.05
C THR A 81 -21.83 -48.60 13.90
N PRO A 82 -21.85 -48.76 15.23
CA PRO A 82 -20.93 -48.09 16.14
C PRO A 82 -19.76 -49.01 16.45
N ASP A 83 -18.64 -48.88 15.75
CA ASP A 83 -17.34 -49.33 16.24
C ASP A 83 -16.24 -48.50 15.53
N ASP A 84 -15.71 -47.58 16.33
CA ASP A 84 -14.47 -46.81 16.25
C ASP A 84 -13.45 -47.15 15.15
N ASP A 85 -13.16 -46.16 14.30
CA ASP A 85 -11.81 -45.94 13.77
C ASP A 85 -11.46 -44.45 13.98
N GLU A 86 -10.61 -44.22 14.99
CA GLU A 86 -9.90 -42.97 15.29
C GLU A 86 -8.91 -42.68 14.14
N GLY A 87 -9.46 -42.31 12.99
CA GLY A 87 -8.71 -41.89 11.82
C GLY A 87 -8.23 -40.46 12.01
N ASP A 88 -6.91 -40.31 12.06
CA ASP A 88 -6.13 -39.10 11.84
C ASP A 88 -6.61 -38.32 10.60
N LEU A 89 -7.67 -37.54 10.78
CA LEU A 89 -8.10 -36.56 9.79
C LEU A 89 -7.32 -35.28 10.05
N GLY A 90 -6.08 -35.28 9.57
CA GLY A 90 -5.38 -34.08 9.15
C GLY A 90 -6.29 -33.32 8.20
N MET A 91 -7.16 -32.48 8.78
CA MET A 91 -8.06 -31.58 8.07
C MET A 91 -7.17 -30.61 7.31
N GLU A 92 -6.82 -30.96 6.07
CA GLU A 92 -6.28 -30.04 5.09
C GLU A 92 -7.25 -28.87 5.07
N GLU A 93 -6.77 -27.76 5.63
CA GLU A 93 -7.53 -26.53 5.79
C GLU A 93 -7.68 -25.92 4.40
N GLU A 94 -8.57 -26.51 3.60
CA GLU A 94 -8.92 -26.05 2.27
C GLU A 94 -9.55 -24.67 2.45
N THR A 95 -8.71 -23.66 2.24
CA THR A 95 -9.09 -22.26 2.36
C THR A 95 -10.22 -21.99 1.37
N ASP A 96 -11.37 -21.54 1.88
CA ASP A 96 -12.58 -21.36 1.06
C ASP A 96 -12.28 -20.53 -0.20
N PRO A 97 -12.69 -21.00 -1.41
CA PRO A 97 -12.37 -20.35 -2.66
C PRO A 97 -12.89 -18.91 -2.75
N ALA A 98 -14.00 -18.57 -2.08
CA ALA A 98 -14.51 -17.20 -2.05
C ALA A 98 -13.61 -16.27 -1.22
N THR A 99 -13.11 -16.74 -0.07
CA THR A 99 -12.13 -16.01 0.74
C THR A 99 -10.82 -15.77 -0.02
N ILE A 100 -10.31 -16.78 -0.73
CA ILE A 100 -9.13 -16.63 -1.60
C ILE A 100 -9.41 -15.60 -2.72
N LEU A 101 -10.60 -15.64 -3.32
CA LEU A 101 -10.98 -14.73 -4.40
C LEU A 101 -11.03 -13.28 -3.94
N GLU A 102 -11.61 -13.00 -2.77
CA GLU A 102 -11.64 -11.64 -2.20
C GLU A 102 -10.23 -11.13 -1.87
N PHE A 103 -9.37 -11.99 -1.31
CA PHE A 103 -7.98 -11.64 -1.08
C PHE A 103 -7.25 -11.29 -2.40
N LYS A 104 -7.42 -12.12 -3.44
CA LYS A 104 -6.85 -11.87 -4.78
C LYS A 104 -7.38 -10.57 -5.39
N ARG A 105 -8.68 -10.27 -5.24
CA ARG A 105 -9.31 -9.02 -5.71
C ARG A 105 -8.70 -7.79 -5.03
N VAL A 106 -8.59 -7.80 -3.70
CA VAL A 106 -7.99 -6.69 -2.94
C VAL A 106 -6.52 -6.50 -3.33
N HIS A 107 -5.77 -7.58 -3.48
CA HIS A 107 -4.39 -7.53 -3.92
C HIS A 107 -4.26 -6.92 -5.32
N TRP A 108 -5.08 -7.38 -6.27
CA TRP A 108 -5.11 -6.81 -7.62
C TRP A 108 -5.47 -5.33 -7.64
N LEU A 109 -6.48 -4.91 -6.87
CA LEU A 109 -6.88 -3.50 -6.78
C LEU A 109 -5.74 -2.63 -6.24
N ARG A 110 -5.00 -3.10 -5.23
CA ARG A 110 -3.85 -2.38 -4.68
C ARG A 110 -2.69 -2.30 -5.69
N ALA A 111 -2.36 -3.42 -6.34
CA ALA A 111 -1.31 -3.44 -7.37
C ALA A 111 -1.65 -2.52 -8.54
N ARG A 112 -2.91 -2.52 -8.99
CA ARG A 112 -3.41 -1.61 -10.02
C ARG A 112 -3.34 -0.15 -9.59
N ALA A 113 -3.77 0.17 -8.37
CA ALA A 113 -3.70 1.54 -7.84
C ALA A 113 -2.25 2.03 -7.71
N GLN A 114 -1.32 1.15 -7.32
CA GLN A 114 0.11 1.47 -7.26
C GLN A 114 0.70 1.69 -8.65
N PHE A 115 0.35 0.85 -9.63
CA PHE A 115 0.73 1.04 -11.02
C PHE A 115 0.23 2.39 -11.56
N GLN A 116 -1.04 2.72 -11.34
CA GLN A 116 -1.63 4.01 -11.73
C GLN A 116 -0.91 5.19 -11.09
N ARG A 117 -0.60 5.10 -9.79
CA ARG A 117 0.15 6.15 -9.08
C ARG A 117 1.56 6.33 -9.65
N TRP A 118 2.26 5.25 -9.98
CA TRP A 118 3.59 5.34 -10.60
C TRP A 118 3.54 5.95 -11.99
N ASP A 119 2.50 5.68 -12.76
CA ASP A 119 2.29 6.31 -14.07
C ASP A 119 2.00 7.82 -13.94
N GLU A 120 1.17 8.20 -12.97
CA GLU A 120 0.94 9.60 -12.58
C GLU A 120 2.25 10.28 -12.15
N GLU A 121 3.03 9.65 -11.27
CA GLU A 121 4.29 10.18 -10.74
C GLU A 121 5.31 10.39 -11.86
N LYS A 122 5.43 9.44 -12.80
CA LYS A 122 6.28 9.60 -13.98
C LYS A 122 5.90 10.84 -14.80
N THR A 123 4.60 11.08 -14.94
CA THR A 123 4.08 12.24 -15.65
C THR A 123 4.36 13.54 -14.89
N LEU A 124 4.09 13.57 -13.59
CA LEU A 124 4.29 14.74 -12.73
C LEU A 124 5.77 15.14 -12.66
N VAL A 125 6.68 14.18 -12.46
CA VAL A 125 8.12 14.44 -12.40
C VAL A 125 8.62 15.13 -13.68
N SER A 126 8.08 14.77 -14.84
CA SER A 126 8.43 15.43 -16.11
C SER A 126 8.03 16.90 -16.15
N TYR A 127 6.87 17.25 -15.57
CA TYR A 127 6.42 18.63 -15.45
C TYR A 127 7.16 19.39 -14.35
N GLU A 128 7.47 18.76 -13.23
CA GLU A 128 8.23 19.36 -12.14
C GLU A 128 9.64 19.79 -12.59
N MET A 129 10.29 19.01 -13.45
CA MET A 129 11.56 19.40 -14.09
C MET A 129 11.40 20.73 -14.86
N GLN A 130 10.36 20.85 -15.70
CA GLN A 130 10.09 22.06 -16.48
C GLN A 130 9.74 23.25 -15.59
N TRP A 131 8.92 23.04 -14.55
CA TRP A 131 8.53 24.08 -13.60
C TRP A 131 9.71 24.56 -12.76
N THR A 132 10.64 23.66 -12.41
CA THR A 132 11.86 24.02 -11.66
C THR A 132 12.72 25.00 -12.46
N VAL A 133 13.00 24.69 -13.73
CA VAL A 133 13.76 25.60 -14.60
C VAL A 133 13.00 26.92 -14.83
N SER A 134 11.68 26.84 -15.04
CA SER A 134 10.82 28.03 -15.19
C SER A 134 10.86 28.93 -13.97
N TYR A 135 10.86 28.33 -12.78
CA TYR A 135 10.94 29.05 -11.53
C TYR A 135 12.30 29.74 -11.36
N PHE A 136 13.41 29.07 -11.67
CA PHE A 136 14.74 29.69 -11.63
C PHE A 136 14.86 30.85 -12.63
N MET A 137 14.35 30.70 -13.85
CA MET A 137 14.30 31.78 -14.84
C MET A 137 13.45 32.96 -14.36
N LYS A 138 12.27 32.68 -13.79
CA LYS A 138 11.41 33.71 -13.18
C LYS A 138 12.15 34.44 -12.06
N LYS A 139 12.88 33.73 -11.20
CA LYS A 139 13.70 34.32 -10.13
C LYS A 139 14.82 35.19 -10.66
N SER A 140 15.56 34.73 -11.66
CA SER A 140 16.59 35.53 -12.33
C SER A 140 16.00 36.83 -12.86
N ARG A 141 14.89 36.76 -13.61
CA ARG A 141 14.18 37.95 -14.13
C ARG A 141 13.70 38.87 -13.01
N SER A 142 13.19 38.35 -11.90
CA SER A 142 12.73 39.17 -10.77
C SER A 142 13.88 39.98 -10.15
N TRP A 143 15.08 39.41 -10.07
CA TRP A 143 16.26 40.12 -9.59
C TRP A 143 16.78 41.14 -10.60
N LYS A 144 16.70 40.87 -11.91
CA LYS A 144 17.00 41.87 -12.95
C LYS A 144 16.05 43.06 -12.88
N LEU A 145 14.75 42.81 -12.68
CA LEU A 145 13.76 43.87 -12.50
C LEU A 145 14.02 44.67 -11.22
N ALA A 146 14.39 44.00 -10.12
CA ALA A 146 14.76 44.69 -8.89
C ALA A 146 16.03 45.57 -9.06
N ALA A 147 16.99 45.15 -9.88
CA ALA A 147 18.19 45.93 -10.19
C ALA A 147 17.90 47.20 -11.00
N ALA A 148 16.84 47.19 -11.84
CA ALA A 148 16.44 48.35 -12.63
C ALA A 148 15.87 49.51 -11.78
N GLY A 149 15.60 49.27 -10.50
CA GLY A 149 15.07 50.26 -9.57
C GLY A 149 13.56 50.46 -9.68
N PRO A 150 12.95 51.18 -8.72
CA PRO A 150 11.59 51.64 -8.87
C PRO A 150 11.54 52.63 -10.06
N GLY A 151 10.38 52.83 -10.66
CA GLY A 151 10.22 53.57 -11.93
C GLY A 151 10.81 54.98 -11.93
N ARG A 152 10.72 55.65 -13.09
CA ARG A 152 11.36 56.94 -13.43
C ARG A 152 11.27 58.05 -12.36
N ASP A 153 10.28 57.99 -11.46
CA ASP A 153 9.95 59.02 -10.48
C ASP A 153 10.50 58.74 -9.05
N SER A 154 11.34 57.72 -8.88
CA SER A 154 11.85 57.29 -7.57
C SER A 154 13.36 57.45 -7.41
N ALA A 155 13.83 57.54 -6.16
CA ALA A 155 15.26 57.67 -5.85
C ALA A 155 16.07 56.48 -6.39
N GLN A 156 17.19 56.77 -7.04
CA GLN A 156 18.09 55.75 -7.59
C GLN A 156 18.59 54.82 -6.48
N LEU A 157 18.61 53.51 -6.77
CA LEU A 157 19.12 52.52 -5.84
C LEU A 157 20.64 52.69 -5.62
N PRO A 158 21.15 52.42 -4.41
CA PRO A 158 22.59 52.43 -4.16
C PRO A 158 23.33 51.45 -5.09
N PRO A 159 24.51 51.83 -5.63
CA PRO A 159 25.25 50.98 -6.57
C PRO A 159 25.55 49.57 -6.06
N GLY A 160 25.79 49.41 -4.75
CA GLY A 160 26.02 48.10 -4.14
C GLY A 160 24.80 47.18 -4.16
N VAL A 161 23.59 47.74 -4.02
CA VAL A 161 22.33 46.98 -4.09
C VAL A 161 22.09 46.49 -5.52
N VAL A 162 22.34 47.35 -6.50
CA VAL A 162 22.26 47.02 -7.92
C VAL A 162 23.25 45.90 -8.28
N ALA A 163 24.51 46.04 -7.86
CA ALA A 163 25.53 45.01 -8.08
C ALA A 163 25.15 43.66 -7.43
N TYR A 164 24.61 43.68 -6.21
CA TYR A 164 24.13 42.48 -5.53
C TYR A 164 22.96 41.83 -6.27
N ALA A 165 21.97 42.61 -6.72
CA ALA A 165 20.83 42.11 -7.47
C ALA A 165 21.25 41.47 -8.80
N HIS A 166 22.20 42.06 -9.52
CA HIS A 166 22.78 41.46 -10.72
C HIS A 166 23.46 40.13 -10.42
N ARG A 167 24.26 40.04 -9.35
CA ARG A 167 24.87 38.78 -8.92
C ARG A 167 23.83 37.72 -8.62
N GLN A 168 22.76 38.06 -7.89
CA GLN A 168 21.67 37.12 -7.59
C GLN A 168 20.96 36.66 -8.86
N SER A 169 20.65 37.58 -9.77
CA SER A 169 20.08 37.25 -11.08
C SER A 169 20.93 36.22 -11.83
N GLU A 170 22.25 36.42 -11.86
CA GLU A 170 23.18 35.53 -12.54
C GLU A 170 23.22 34.14 -11.89
N ILE A 171 23.28 34.07 -10.55
CA ILE A 171 23.23 32.79 -9.82
C ILE A 171 21.96 32.00 -10.18
N TRP A 172 20.79 32.63 -10.14
CA TRP A 172 19.53 31.97 -10.50
C TRP A 172 19.50 31.52 -11.97
N HIS A 173 20.12 32.29 -12.86
CA HIS A 173 20.22 31.92 -14.27
C HIS A 173 21.13 30.71 -14.47
N GLN A 174 22.27 30.67 -13.81
CA GLN A 174 23.19 29.52 -13.85
C GLN A 174 22.52 28.25 -13.31
N LEU A 175 21.76 28.36 -12.22
CA LEU A 175 20.96 27.23 -11.71
C LEU A 175 19.96 26.72 -12.75
N ALA A 176 19.31 27.62 -13.49
CA ALA A 176 18.39 27.24 -14.57
C ALA A 176 19.12 26.45 -15.67
N ILE A 177 20.29 26.94 -16.12
CA ILE A 177 21.09 26.27 -17.17
C ILE A 177 21.55 24.90 -16.71
N ILE A 178 22.10 24.79 -15.49
CA ILE A 178 22.61 23.53 -14.95
C ILE A 178 21.48 22.51 -14.80
N ALA A 179 20.33 22.94 -14.26
CA ALA A 179 19.16 22.08 -14.09
C ALA A 179 18.64 21.60 -15.46
N ASP A 180 18.49 22.50 -16.44
CA ASP A 180 18.00 22.17 -17.77
C ASP A 180 18.90 21.14 -18.47
N GLN A 181 20.22 21.34 -18.44
CA GLN A 181 21.20 20.39 -18.97
C GLN A 181 21.16 19.04 -18.25
N SER A 182 21.01 19.04 -16.92
CA SER A 182 20.89 17.80 -16.15
C SER A 182 19.62 17.04 -16.52
N TYR A 183 18.49 17.73 -16.67
CA TYR A 183 17.20 17.12 -17.00
C TYR A 183 17.17 16.59 -18.43
N GLN A 184 17.76 17.29 -19.40
CA GLN A 184 17.93 16.79 -20.76
C GLN A 184 18.73 15.48 -20.80
N ARG A 185 19.79 15.37 -20.00
CA ARG A 185 20.61 14.16 -19.93
C ARG A 185 19.87 12.98 -19.28
N SER A 186 19.08 13.25 -18.24
CA SER A 186 18.37 12.20 -17.50
C SER A 186 17.07 11.75 -18.17
N ASN A 187 16.37 12.63 -18.89
CA ASN A 187 15.06 12.34 -19.46
C ASN A 187 15.01 12.77 -20.95
N PRO A 188 14.99 11.81 -21.91
CA PRO A 188 14.97 12.14 -23.34
C PRO A 188 13.66 12.80 -23.80
N ASN A 189 12.57 12.64 -23.05
CA ASN A 189 11.28 13.26 -23.35
C ASN A 189 11.13 14.64 -22.71
N TYR A 190 12.14 15.10 -21.95
CA TYR A 190 12.14 16.42 -21.36
C TYR A 190 12.20 17.49 -22.45
N LYS A 191 11.30 18.46 -22.39
CA LYS A 191 11.30 19.63 -23.26
C LYS A 191 12.10 20.73 -22.57
N SER A 192 13.28 21.00 -23.13
CA SER A 192 14.13 22.12 -22.72
C SER A 192 13.46 23.47 -23.04
N MET A 193 13.90 24.50 -22.31
CA MET A 193 13.49 25.90 -22.47
C MET A 193 13.97 26.58 -23.74
#